data_AF-A0A1A8WT12-F1
#
_entry.id   AF-A0A1A8WT12-F1
#
_cell.length_a   1.000
_cell.length_b   1.000
_cell.length_c   1.000
_cell.angle_alpha   90.00
_cell.angle_beta   90.00
_cell.angle_gamma   90.00
#
_symmetry.space_group_name_H-M   'P 1'
#
loop_
_entity.id
_entity.type
_entity.pdbx_description
1 polymer ?
#
loop_
_entity_poly.entity_id
_entity_poly.type
_entity_poly.pdbx_seq_one_letter_code
_entity_poly.pdbx_strand_id
1 'polypeptide(L)'
;MESDNAYTKQINWLDLYTVLSSKINNICNQAIKKIPKYSLRKHEKLYGYYGEFNKCNGKKDESSLTHCNNNQECYNLYIENYKYCKIYREDAFCEELINFKEAYDNKMSILITCSGLPRILPPKKVEYVFFVRLTTSIVLLAPIILFLLYK
;
A
#
# COMPACT_ATOMS: atom_id res chain seq x y z
N MET A 1 -41.32 -31.32 -19.26
CA MET A 1 -41.14 -30.67 -17.94
C MET A 1 -40.56 -31.72 -17.02
N GLU A 2 -39.26 -31.67 -16.75
CA GLU A 2 -38.74 -32.10 -15.45
C GLU A 2 -37.45 -31.31 -15.21
N SER A 3 -37.36 -30.76 -14.01
CA SER A 3 -36.61 -29.56 -13.67
C SER A 3 -35.15 -29.88 -13.38
N ASP A 4 -34.24 -29.36 -14.22
CA ASP A 4 -32.85 -29.07 -13.83
C ASP A 4 -32.86 -28.02 -12.72
N ASN A 5 -32.99 -28.46 -11.46
CA ASN A 5 -32.79 -27.57 -10.34
C ASN A 5 -32.37 -28.34 -9.08
N ALA A 6 -31.07 -28.44 -8.86
CA ALA A 6 -30.43 -28.21 -7.57
C ALA A 6 -28.92 -28.48 -7.72
N TYR A 7 -28.13 -27.95 -6.79
CA TYR A 7 -26.68 -28.16 -6.65
C TYR A 7 -25.75 -27.21 -7.40
N THR A 8 -26.03 -25.90 -7.34
CA THR A 8 -24.95 -24.92 -7.20
C THR A 8 -24.66 -24.71 -5.71
N LYS A 9 -24.28 -25.79 -5.00
CA LYS A 9 -23.75 -25.66 -3.64
C LYS A 9 -22.37 -25.06 -3.78
N GLN A 10 -22.19 -23.83 -3.29
CA GLN A 10 -20.90 -23.13 -3.27
C GLN A 10 -19.85 -24.06 -2.63
N ILE A 11 -18.98 -24.65 -3.45
CA ILE A 11 -17.99 -25.61 -2.98
C ILE A 11 -16.96 -24.83 -2.19
N ASN A 12 -16.94 -25.02 -0.87
CA ASN A 12 -15.86 -24.53 -0.04
C ASN A 12 -14.61 -25.37 -0.33
N TRP A 13 -13.66 -24.77 -1.03
CA TRP A 13 -12.44 -25.44 -1.48
C TRP A 13 -11.60 -25.99 -0.31
N LEU A 14 -11.68 -25.38 0.88
CA LEU A 14 -11.03 -25.85 2.10
C LEU A 14 -11.63 -27.16 2.60
N ASP A 15 -12.97 -27.30 2.53
CA ASP A 15 -13.66 -28.51 2.96
C ASP A 15 -13.37 -29.67 2.00
N LEU A 16 -13.40 -29.39 0.69
CA LEU A 16 -13.04 -30.36 -0.35
C LEU A 16 -11.58 -30.82 -0.20
N TYR A 17 -10.67 -29.88 0.06
CA TYR A 17 -9.26 -30.18 0.33
C TYR A 17 -9.10 -31.09 1.55
N THR A 18 -9.81 -30.81 2.65
CA THR A 18 -9.71 -31.60 3.89
C THR A 18 -10.13 -33.05 3.66
N VAL A 19 -11.22 -33.26 2.92
CA VAL A 19 -11.71 -34.60 2.54
C VAL A 19 -10.69 -35.32 1.65
N LEU A 20 -10.19 -34.65 0.60
CA LEU A 20 -9.24 -35.27 -0.34
C LEU A 20 -7.91 -35.59 0.34
N SER A 21 -7.38 -34.66 1.16
CA SER A 21 -6.11 -34.82 1.88
C SER A 21 -6.14 -36.02 2.82
N SER A 22 -7.25 -36.24 3.54
CA SER A 22 -7.40 -37.42 4.40
C SER A 22 -7.34 -38.75 3.64
N LYS A 23 -7.86 -38.80 2.41
CA LYS A 23 -7.84 -40.01 1.56
C LYS A 23 -6.45 -40.35 1.02
N ILE A 24 -5.56 -39.37 0.94
CA ILE A 24 -4.15 -39.56 0.50
C ILE A 24 -3.17 -39.50 1.67
N ASN A 25 -3.64 -39.88 2.87
CA ASN A 25 -2.86 -39.91 4.11
C ASN A 25 -2.13 -38.59 4.40
N ASN A 26 -2.75 -37.46 4.07
CA ASN A 26 -2.20 -36.14 4.31
C ASN A 26 -0.81 -35.92 3.66
N ILE A 27 -0.44 -36.66 2.61
CA ILE A 27 0.85 -36.51 1.92
C ILE A 27 1.09 -35.04 1.50
N CYS A 28 0.03 -34.34 1.08
CA CYS A 28 0.11 -32.93 0.73
C CYS A 28 0.41 -31.99 1.91
N ASN A 29 0.22 -32.40 3.18
CA ASN A 29 0.59 -31.58 4.34
C ASN A 29 2.11 -31.39 4.45
N GLN A 30 2.92 -32.25 3.82
CA GLN A 30 4.37 -32.05 3.72
C GLN A 30 4.74 -31.08 2.58
N ALA A 31 3.94 -31.04 1.51
CA ALA A 31 4.15 -30.17 0.35
C ALA A 31 3.57 -28.75 0.56
N ILE A 32 2.49 -28.64 1.32
CA ILE A 32 1.88 -27.36 1.69
C ILE A 32 2.59 -26.86 2.94
N LYS A 33 3.51 -25.91 2.75
CA LYS A 33 4.07 -25.15 3.86
C LYS A 33 2.91 -24.57 4.66
N LYS A 34 2.80 -24.95 5.94
CA LYS A 34 1.89 -24.28 6.87
C LYS A 34 2.26 -22.80 6.89
N ILE A 35 1.45 -21.97 6.25
CA ILE A 35 1.63 -20.52 6.30
C ILE A 35 1.32 -20.10 7.74
N PRO A 36 2.28 -19.51 8.46
CA PRO A 36 2.01 -19.03 9.80
C PRO A 36 0.85 -18.03 9.76
N LYS A 37 -0.06 -18.10 10.75
CA LYS A 37 -1.23 -17.21 10.84
C LYS A 37 -0.84 -15.72 10.80
N TYR A 38 0.33 -15.37 11.34
CA TYR A 38 0.86 -14.00 11.27
C TYR A 38 1.17 -13.58 9.82
N SER A 39 1.77 -14.46 9.02
CA SER A 39 2.07 -14.20 7.61
C SER A 39 0.81 -14.06 6.79
N LEU A 40 -0.18 -14.94 7.01
CA LEU A 40 -1.47 -14.87 6.32
C LEU A 40 -2.18 -13.53 6.62
N ARG A 41 -2.23 -13.13 7.89
CA ARG A 41 -2.85 -11.86 8.29
C ARG A 41 -2.14 -10.63 7.71
N LYS A 42 -0.81 -10.69 7.52
CA LYS A 42 -0.07 -9.63 6.81
C LYS A 42 -0.46 -9.58 5.33
N HIS A 43 -0.59 -10.72 4.67
CA HIS A 43 -1.00 -10.79 3.26
C HIS A 43 -2.44 -10.34 3.06
N GLU A 44 -3.38 -10.74 3.94
CA GLU A 44 -4.78 -10.28 3.91
C GLU A 44 -4.87 -8.76 4.06
N LYS A 45 -4.08 -8.18 4.98
CA LYS A 45 -3.97 -6.74 5.11
C LYS A 45 -3.44 -6.11 3.83
N LEU A 46 -2.33 -6.62 3.30
CA LEU A 46 -1.71 -6.13 2.06
C LEU A 46 -2.70 -6.14 0.89
N TYR A 47 -3.42 -7.25 0.71
CA TYR A 47 -4.44 -7.42 -0.33
C TYR A 47 -5.64 -6.50 -0.13
N GLY A 48 -6.10 -6.34 1.11
CA GLY A 48 -7.18 -5.41 1.45
C GLY A 48 -6.80 -3.99 1.07
N TYR A 49 -5.60 -3.54 1.45
CA TYR A 49 -5.10 -2.22 1.08
C TYR A 49 -4.87 -2.09 -0.42
N TYR A 50 -4.38 -3.12 -1.11
CA TYR A 50 -4.24 -3.09 -2.57
C TYR A 50 -5.60 -2.92 -3.28
N GLY A 51 -6.63 -3.60 -2.79
CA GLY A 51 -8.01 -3.42 -3.27
C GLY A 51 -8.52 -2.00 -3.07
N GLU A 52 -8.35 -1.44 -1.86
CA GLU A 52 -8.75 -0.06 -1.55
C GLU A 52 -7.94 0.97 -2.34
N PHE A 53 -6.61 0.80 -2.45
CA PHE A 53 -5.74 1.67 -3.23
C PHE A 53 -5.99 1.57 -4.73
N ASN A 54 -6.44 0.44 -5.26
CA ASN A 54 -6.87 0.38 -6.65
C ASN A 54 -8.14 1.19 -6.91
N LYS A 55 -9.03 1.36 -5.93
CA LYS A 55 -10.15 2.30 -6.06
C LYS A 55 -9.67 3.75 -6.13
N CYS A 56 -8.48 4.03 -5.60
CA CYS A 56 -7.80 5.32 -5.76
C CYS A 56 -7.31 5.58 -7.19
N ASN A 57 -7.16 4.54 -8.02
CA ASN A 57 -6.83 4.68 -9.44
C ASN A 57 -8.09 4.98 -10.29
N GLY A 58 -8.73 6.12 -10.03
CA GLY A 58 -9.76 6.66 -10.92
C GLY A 58 -9.20 7.08 -12.29
N LYS A 59 -10.05 7.10 -13.33
CA LYS A 59 -9.67 7.53 -14.70
C LYS A 59 -9.21 9.00 -14.70
N LYS A 60 -8.33 9.35 -15.65
CA LYS A 60 -7.63 10.66 -15.73
C LYS A 60 -8.57 11.88 -15.88
N ASP A 61 -9.83 11.70 -16.30
CA ASP A 61 -10.63 12.78 -16.89
C ASP A 61 -11.96 13.13 -16.19
N GLU A 62 -12.22 12.69 -14.96
CA GLU A 62 -13.48 13.06 -14.28
C GLU A 62 -13.26 14.03 -13.11
N SER A 63 -13.54 15.30 -13.38
CA SER A 63 -13.59 16.42 -12.42
C SER A 63 -14.82 16.36 -11.50
N SER A 64 -15.26 15.17 -11.09
CA SER A 64 -16.48 15.00 -10.31
C SER A 64 -16.23 15.04 -8.79
N LEU A 65 -17.23 15.46 -8.02
CA LEU A 65 -17.21 15.45 -6.54
C LEU A 65 -16.84 14.06 -5.98
N THR A 66 -17.27 13.00 -6.67
CA THR A 66 -16.94 11.60 -6.37
C THR A 66 -15.44 11.32 -6.42
N HIS A 67 -14.70 11.94 -7.35
CA HIS A 67 -13.25 11.79 -7.44
C HIS A 67 -12.51 12.37 -6.23
N CYS A 68 -12.95 13.53 -5.73
CA CYS A 68 -12.35 14.13 -4.55
C CYS A 68 -12.63 13.34 -3.28
N ASN A 69 -13.83 12.74 -3.15
CA ASN A 69 -14.15 11.84 -2.05
C ASN A 69 -13.26 10.59 -2.06
N ASN A 70 -13.07 9.97 -3.23
CA ASN A 70 -12.17 8.83 -3.36
C ASN A 70 -10.73 9.24 -2.99
N ASN A 71 -10.20 10.33 -3.56
CA ASN A 71 -8.84 10.79 -3.24
C ASN A 71 -8.68 11.19 -1.75
N GLN A 72 -9.74 11.65 -1.09
CA GLN A 72 -9.77 11.91 0.35
C GLN A 72 -9.66 10.60 1.15
N GLU A 73 -10.38 9.56 0.75
CA GLU A 73 -10.29 8.23 1.37
C GLU A 73 -8.88 7.65 1.22
N CYS A 74 -8.29 7.80 0.04
CA CYS A 74 -6.92 7.43 -0.28
C CYS A 74 -5.89 8.15 0.61
N TYR A 75 -6.07 9.46 0.81
CA TYR A 75 -5.26 10.24 1.73
C TYR A 75 -5.38 9.71 3.16
N ASN A 76 -6.61 9.49 3.64
CA ASN A 76 -6.87 9.02 4.99
C ASN A 76 -6.25 7.63 5.24
N LEU A 77 -6.42 6.70 4.29
CA LEU A 77 -5.83 5.37 4.33
C LEU A 77 -4.30 5.44 4.44
N TYR A 78 -3.66 6.31 3.65
CA TYR A 78 -2.22 6.49 3.77
C TYR A 78 -1.82 7.01 5.15
N ILE A 79 -2.46 8.07 5.64
CA ILE A 79 -2.08 8.71 6.91
C ILE A 79 -2.24 7.77 8.11
N GLU A 80 -3.31 6.97 8.12
CA GLU A 80 -3.56 5.98 9.18
C GLU A 80 -2.42 4.94 9.24
N ASN A 81 -2.01 4.45 8.07
CA ASN A 81 -0.99 3.41 7.95
C ASN A 81 0.45 3.95 8.01
N TYR A 82 0.65 5.22 7.67
CA TYR A 82 1.95 5.87 7.70
C TYR A 82 2.56 5.87 9.11
N LYS A 83 1.72 6.00 10.16
CA LYS A 83 2.18 5.92 11.56
C LYS A 83 2.77 4.55 11.89
N TYR A 84 2.14 3.46 11.42
CA TYR A 84 2.66 2.10 11.56
C TYR A 84 4.02 1.97 10.87
N CYS A 85 4.13 2.48 9.64
CA CYS A 85 5.35 2.39 8.84
C CYS A 85 6.51 3.24 9.34
N LYS A 86 6.28 4.22 10.22
CA LYS A 86 7.37 4.91 10.92
C LYS A 86 8.11 3.99 11.89
N ILE A 87 7.40 3.01 12.47
CA ILE A 87 7.91 2.05 13.46
C ILE A 87 8.41 0.78 12.76
N TYR A 88 7.61 0.19 11.88
CA TYR A 88 7.87 -1.11 11.25
C TYR A 88 8.32 -0.96 9.79
N ARG A 89 9.45 -0.27 9.57
CA ARG A 89 9.87 0.18 8.22
C ARG A 89 10.19 -0.94 7.23
N GLU A 90 10.63 -2.09 7.71
CA GLU A 90 11.02 -3.25 6.91
C GLU A 90 9.85 -4.19 6.63
N ASP A 91 8.64 -3.82 7.06
CA ASP A 91 7.44 -4.57 6.71
C ASP A 91 7.16 -4.40 5.22
N ALA A 92 6.93 -5.50 4.49
CA ALA A 92 6.57 -5.47 3.06
C ALA A 92 5.35 -4.58 2.79
N PHE A 93 4.42 -4.47 3.75
CA PHE A 93 3.33 -3.52 3.67
C PHE A 93 3.79 -2.06 3.54
N CYS A 94 4.86 -1.70 4.24
CA CYS A 94 5.39 -0.35 4.23
C CYS A 94 6.18 -0.02 2.96
N GLU A 95 6.71 -1.03 2.26
CA GLU A 95 7.25 -0.86 0.92
C GLU A 95 6.14 -0.55 -0.09
N GLU A 96 5.04 -1.31 -0.05
CA GLU A 96 3.88 -1.04 -0.91
C GLU A 96 3.22 0.30 -0.62
N LEU A 97 3.16 0.70 0.66
CA LEU A 97 2.63 2.01 1.04
C LEU A 97 3.46 3.17 0.43
N ILE A 98 4.76 2.97 0.20
CA ILE A 98 5.63 3.95 -0.47
C ILE A 98 5.30 4.03 -1.96
N ASN A 99 5.16 2.89 -2.64
CA ASN A 99 4.76 2.85 -4.05
C ASN A 99 3.42 3.55 -4.26
N PHE A 100 2.47 3.35 -3.33
CA PHE A 100 1.20 4.05 -3.33
C PHE A 100 1.37 5.58 -3.24
N LYS A 101 2.27 6.06 -2.36
CA LYS A 101 2.53 7.50 -2.23
C LYS A 101 2.97 8.12 -3.55
N GLU A 102 3.88 7.47 -4.27
CA GLU A 102 4.37 7.95 -5.56
C GLU A 102 3.22 8.07 -6.57
N ALA A 103 2.36 7.05 -6.64
CA ALA A 103 1.18 7.08 -7.51
C ALA A 103 0.19 8.21 -7.13
N TYR A 104 -0.08 8.39 -5.85
CA TYR A 104 -0.97 9.44 -5.34
C TYR A 104 -0.44 10.84 -5.65
N ASP A 105 0.83 11.12 -5.32
CA ASP A 105 1.45 12.43 -5.51
C ASP A 105 1.49 12.81 -7.00
N ASN A 106 1.85 11.86 -7.87
CA ASN A 106 1.83 12.07 -9.32
C ASN A 106 0.43 12.42 -9.81
N LYS A 107 -0.59 11.69 -9.36
CA LYS A 107 -1.98 11.95 -9.74
C LYS A 107 -2.48 13.31 -9.21
N MET A 108 -2.18 13.64 -7.97
CA MET A 108 -2.63 14.89 -7.35
C MET A 108 -1.85 16.12 -7.83
N SER A 109 -0.67 15.94 -8.44
CA SER A 109 0.09 17.03 -9.06
C SER A 109 -0.65 17.66 -10.25
N ILE A 110 -1.43 16.86 -11.00
CA ILE A 110 -2.16 17.28 -12.20
C ILE A 110 -3.64 17.60 -11.93
N LEU A 111 -4.18 17.20 -10.78
CA LEU A 111 -5.58 17.47 -10.41
C LEU A 111 -5.74 18.86 -9.80
N ILE A 112 -6.60 19.69 -10.41
CA ILE A 112 -6.85 21.08 -9.98
C ILE A 112 -8.06 21.18 -9.04
N THR A 113 -8.97 20.21 -9.06
CA THR A 113 -10.36 20.36 -8.60
C THR A 113 -10.65 20.01 -7.14
N CYS A 114 -9.76 19.30 -6.44
CA CYS A 114 -10.02 18.88 -5.04
C CYS A 114 -9.49 19.91 -4.04
N SER A 115 -10.23 21.00 -3.84
CA SER A 115 -9.87 22.05 -2.87
C SER A 115 -9.77 21.49 -1.45
N GLY A 116 -8.71 21.84 -0.73
CA GLY A 116 -8.47 21.42 0.66
C GLY A 116 -7.81 20.05 0.83
N LEU A 117 -7.74 19.22 -0.22
CA LEU A 117 -7.06 17.92 -0.15
C LEU A 117 -5.55 18.09 -0.40
N PRO A 118 -4.67 17.62 0.49
CA PRO A 118 -3.23 17.73 0.28
C PRO A 118 -2.77 17.01 -0.99
N ARG A 119 -1.95 17.69 -1.79
CA ARG A 119 -1.44 17.12 -3.06
C ARG A 119 -0.24 16.20 -2.90
N ILE A 120 0.40 16.27 -1.74
CA ILE A 120 1.63 15.52 -1.45
C ILE A 120 1.43 14.82 -0.11
N LEU A 121 1.67 13.51 -0.10
CA LEU A 121 1.64 12.72 1.12
C LEU A 121 2.93 12.89 1.94
N PRO A 122 2.90 12.65 3.26
CA PRO A 122 4.11 12.71 4.08
C PRO A 122 5.25 11.82 3.55
N PRO A 123 6.50 12.32 3.48
CA PRO A 123 7.67 11.56 3.02
C PRO A 123 8.08 10.48 4.01
N LYS A 124 8.90 9.51 3.60
CA LYS A 124 9.43 8.52 4.56
C LYS A 124 10.25 9.25 5.63
N LYS A 125 10.16 8.83 6.90
CA LYS A 125 10.98 9.43 7.98
C LYS A 125 12.48 9.41 7.63
N VAL A 126 12.94 8.37 6.93
CA VAL A 126 14.33 8.25 6.45
C VAL A 126 14.65 9.34 5.42
N GLU A 127 13.81 9.52 4.41
CA GLU A 127 13.97 10.56 3.41
C GLU A 127 13.97 11.94 4.06
N TYR A 128 13.03 12.23 4.96
CA TYR A 128 12.98 13.51 5.66
C TYR A 128 14.26 13.77 6.46
N VAL A 129 14.73 12.79 7.24
CA VAL A 129 15.98 12.92 8.00
C VAL A 129 17.19 13.08 7.07
N PHE A 130 17.23 12.35 5.96
CA PHE A 130 18.29 12.48 4.96
C PHE A 130 18.30 13.87 4.31
N PHE A 131 17.15 14.38 3.86
CA PHE A 131 17.02 15.71 3.28
C PHE A 131 17.41 16.80 4.28
N VAL A 132 16.96 16.71 5.54
CA VAL A 132 17.34 17.66 6.59
C VAL A 132 18.84 17.63 6.85
N ARG A 133 19.46 16.44 6.92
CA ARG A 133 20.92 16.29 7.08
C ARG A 133 21.68 16.86 5.90
N LEU A 134 21.22 16.62 4.68
CA LEU A 134 21.84 17.07 3.45
C LEU A 134 21.80 18.61 3.35
N THR A 135 20.63 19.21 3.58
CA THR A 135 20.47 20.68 3.52
C THR A 135 21.28 21.39 4.59
N THR A 136 21.28 20.88 5.84
CA THR A 136 22.13 21.44 6.91
C THR A 136 23.62 21.31 6.58
N SER A 137 24.06 20.19 6.01
CA SER A 137 25.46 20.01 5.62
C SER A 137 25.89 20.99 4.53
N ILE A 138 25.05 21.22 3.51
CA ILE A 138 25.33 22.21 2.44
C ILE A 138 25.45 23.62 3.02
N VAL A 139 24.52 24.02 3.90
CA VAL A 139 24.56 25.35 4.54
C VAL A 139 25.81 25.54 5.38
N LEU A 140 26.28 24.50 6.07
CA LEU A 140 27.52 24.55 6.87
C LEU A 140 28.79 24.59 5.99
N LEU A 141 28.81 23.85 4.89
CA LEU A 141 29.99 23.72 4.03
C LEU A 141 30.12 24.85 3.01
N ALA A 142 29.02 25.42 2.54
CA ALA A 142 29.00 26.52 1.58
C ALA A 142 29.88 27.73 1.99
N PRO A 143 29.82 28.27 3.22
CA PRO A 143 30.68 29.38 3.62
C PRO A 143 32.16 28.98 3.71
N ILE A 144 32.47 27.72 4.07
CA ILE A 144 33.86 27.22 4.09
C ILE A 144 34.42 27.16 2.68
N ILE A 145 33.65 26.61 1.74
CA ILE A 145 34.03 26.54 0.32
C ILE A 145 34.19 27.95 -0.26
N LEU A 146 33.25 28.86 0.02
CA LEU A 146 33.35 30.26 -0.41
C LEU A 146 34.59 30.95 0.17
N PHE A 147 34.91 30.72 1.44
CA PHE A 147 36.11 31.27 2.06
C PHE A 147 37.40 30.75 1.41
N LEU A 148 37.44 29.46 1.06
CA LEU A 148 38.58 28.85 0.36
C LEU A 148 38.70 29.30 -1.11
N LEU A 149 37.59 29.63 -1.77
CA LEU A 149 37.58 30.12 -3.16
C LEU A 149 37.86 31.62 -3.26
N TYR A 150 37.55 32.38 -2.21
CA TYR A 150 37.75 33.83 -2.18
C TYR A 150 39.16 34.24 -1.70
N LYS A 151 39.92 33.30 -1.15
CA LYS A 151 41.31 33.46 -0.73
C LYS A 151 42.26 32.83 -1.75
#